data_AF-A0A7R9S1A7-F1
#
_entry.id   AF-A0A7R9S1A7-F1
#
_cell.length_a   1.000
_cell.length_b   1.000
_cell.length_c   1.000
_cell.angle_alpha   90.00
_cell.angle_beta   90.00
_cell.angle_gamma   90.00
#
_symmetry.space_group_name_H-M   'P 1'
#
loop_
_entity.id
_entity.type
_entity.pdbx_description
1 polymer ?
#
loop_
_entity_poly.entity_id
_entity_poly.type
_entity_poly.pdbx_seq_one_letter_code
_entity_poly.pdbx_strand_id
1 'polypeptide(L)'
;ESPSGRFNITSASVSVSKLASIMITTSSYMILLLLIPFLKNVCGNSSADKYCLSSEDCEEEECCVIGLERFSTPRCQAQGLEHSICRPTNSPMNLTLWYPPGSILELQDVFLVTCPCQNYLYCDSDSQQCLMGNDMENYNEIDYQTE
;
A
#
# COMPACT_ATOMS: atom_id res chain seq x y z
N GLU A 1 -5.34 4.96 84.05
CA GLU A 1 -4.67 5.28 82.77
C GLU A 1 -5.69 5.54 81.67
N SER A 2 -5.49 6.62 80.91
CA SER A 2 -6.14 6.91 79.63
C SER A 2 -5.17 7.83 78.87
N PRO A 3 -5.04 7.71 77.54
CA PRO A 3 -5.71 8.73 76.74
C PRO A 3 -6.28 8.26 75.40
N SER A 4 -7.34 8.95 75.03
CA SER A 4 -8.03 8.99 73.74
C SER A 4 -7.22 9.76 72.68
N GLY A 5 -7.01 9.14 71.51
CA GLY A 5 -6.44 9.79 70.33
C GLY A 5 -7.54 10.13 69.31
N ARG A 6 -7.65 11.43 68.94
CA ARG A 6 -8.49 11.92 67.84
C ARG A 6 -7.70 11.92 66.53
N PHE A 7 -8.29 11.38 65.46
CA PHE A 7 -7.85 11.55 64.08
C PHE A 7 -8.30 12.91 63.54
N ASN A 8 -7.36 13.70 62.98
CA ASN A 8 -7.68 14.90 62.20
C ASN A 8 -7.60 14.55 60.71
N ILE A 9 -8.71 14.75 60.00
CA ILE A 9 -8.78 14.70 58.53
C ILE A 9 -8.54 16.12 58.03
N THR A 10 -7.42 16.35 57.35
CA THR A 10 -7.16 17.60 56.62
C THR A 10 -7.83 17.54 55.26
N SER A 11 -8.90 18.31 55.08
CA SER A 11 -9.49 18.59 53.78
C SER A 11 -8.58 19.55 52.99
N ALA A 12 -8.08 19.10 51.84
CA ALA A 12 -7.38 19.96 50.90
C ALA A 12 -8.41 20.73 50.06
N SER A 13 -8.52 22.05 50.27
CA SER A 13 -9.30 22.94 49.40
C SER A 13 -8.47 23.27 48.15
N VAL A 14 -8.74 22.58 47.05
CA VAL A 14 -8.17 22.95 45.75
C VAL A 14 -8.92 24.18 45.24
N SER A 15 -8.20 25.29 45.05
CA SER A 15 -8.77 26.54 44.54
C SER A 15 -9.35 26.35 43.13
N VAL A 16 -10.55 26.88 42.89
CA VAL A 16 -11.28 26.79 41.60
C VAL A 16 -10.43 27.31 40.42
N SER A 17 -9.50 28.24 40.67
CA SER A 17 -8.55 28.74 39.67
C SER A 17 -7.54 27.70 39.20
N LYS A 18 -7.11 26.77 40.07
CA LYS A 18 -6.21 25.67 39.68
C LYS A 18 -6.91 24.62 38.84
N LEU A 19 -8.20 24.37 39.10
CA LEU A 19 -9.02 23.46 38.31
C LEU A 19 -9.30 24.01 36.91
N ALA A 20 -9.56 25.33 36.79
CA ALA A 20 -9.72 25.99 35.49
C ALA A 20 -8.46 25.87 34.62
N SER A 21 -7.27 26.10 35.19
CA SER A 21 -6.00 25.97 34.44
C SER A 21 -5.71 24.53 34.00
N ILE A 22 -6.03 23.52 34.82
CA ILE A 22 -5.86 22.10 34.45
C ILE A 22 -6.85 21.70 33.36
N MET A 23 -8.09 22.21 33.39
CA MET A 23 -9.09 21.94 32.35
C MET A 23 -8.70 22.55 30.99
N ILE A 24 -8.04 23.72 30.99
CA ILE A 24 -7.58 24.37 29.76
C ILE A 24 -6.40 23.60 29.13
N THR A 25 -5.47 23.09 29.94
CA THR A 25 -4.31 22.33 29.44
C THR A 25 -4.68 20.93 28.96
N THR A 26 -5.65 20.25 29.59
CA THR A 26 -6.11 18.94 29.11
C THR A 26 -6.96 19.06 27.85
N SER A 27 -7.79 20.11 27.74
CA SER A 27 -8.62 20.34 26.55
C SER A 27 -7.78 20.67 25.31
N SER A 28 -6.73 21.48 25.48
CA SER A 28 -5.78 21.79 24.39
C SER A 28 -5.00 20.56 23.94
N TYR A 29 -4.61 19.67 24.86
CA TYR A 29 -3.94 18.40 24.52
C TYR A 29 -4.87 17.42 23.80
N MET A 30 -6.14 17.33 24.19
CA MET A 30 -7.12 16.46 23.51
C MET A 30 -7.44 16.95 22.10
N ILE A 31 -7.56 18.28 21.90
CA ILE A 31 -7.71 18.86 20.56
C ILE A 31 -6.47 18.57 19.71
N LEU A 32 -5.27 18.67 20.28
CA LEU A 32 -4.02 18.32 19.60
C LEU A 32 -4.00 16.84 19.18
N LEU A 33 -4.40 15.92 20.06
CA LEU A 33 -4.47 14.48 19.75
C LEU A 33 -5.49 14.13 18.66
N LEU A 34 -6.61 14.86 18.59
CA LEU A 34 -7.63 14.67 17.54
C LEU A 34 -7.20 15.22 16.17
N LEU A 35 -6.24 16.13 16.10
CA LEU A 35 -5.73 16.70 14.84
C LEU A 35 -4.57 15.89 14.23
N ILE A 36 -3.89 15.03 15.01
CA ILE A 36 -2.82 14.14 14.52
C ILE A 36 -3.26 13.21 13.36
N PRO A 37 -4.44 12.55 13.37
CA PRO A 37 -4.85 11.71 12.24
C PRO A 37 -5.15 12.52 10.97
N PHE A 38 -5.52 13.80 11.08
CA PHE A 38 -5.77 14.65 9.92
C PHE A 38 -4.48 15.06 9.20
N LEU A 39 -3.34 15.14 9.90
CA LEU A 39 -2.04 15.44 9.30
C LEU A 39 -1.45 14.25 8.52
N LYS A 40 -1.90 13.01 8.79
CA LYS A 40 -1.46 11.82 8.05
C LYS A 40 -2.13 11.66 6.68
N ASN A 41 -3.26 12.34 6.46
CA ASN A 41 -4.01 12.28 5.18
C ASN A 41 -3.56 13.34 4.16
N VAL A 42 -2.53 14.14 4.46
CA VAL A 42 -2.00 15.21 3.58
C VAL A 42 -0.58 14.88 3.07
N CYS A 43 -0.20 13.60 3.09
CA CYS A 43 0.71 13.08 2.08
C CYS A 43 -0.16 12.23 1.18
N GLY A 44 -0.65 12.82 0.08
CA GLY A 44 -1.28 12.04 -0.96
C GLY A 44 -0.31 10.93 -1.38
N ASN A 45 -0.85 9.73 -1.62
CA ASN A 45 -0.22 8.74 -2.47
C ASN A 45 0.00 9.37 -3.85
N SER A 46 1.01 10.22 -3.96
CA SER A 46 1.66 10.43 -5.23
C SER A 46 2.50 9.18 -5.39
N SER A 47 1.97 8.19 -6.10
CA SER A 47 2.78 7.18 -6.80
C SER A 47 3.66 7.90 -7.82
N ALA A 48 4.56 8.74 -7.31
CA ALA A 48 5.60 9.37 -8.07
C ALA A 48 6.49 8.22 -8.50
N ASP A 49 6.30 7.77 -9.75
CA ASP A 49 7.08 6.79 -10.50
C ASP A 49 8.42 6.46 -9.81
N LYS A 50 8.35 5.59 -8.81
CA LYS A 50 9.50 5.28 -7.97
C LYS A 50 10.39 4.39 -8.81
N TYR A 51 11.62 4.83 -9.02
CA TYR A 51 12.60 4.03 -9.75
C TYR A 51 12.80 2.67 -9.06
N CYS A 52 12.85 1.60 -9.85
CA CYS A 52 13.02 0.22 -9.38
C CYS A 52 13.99 -0.56 -10.27
N LEU A 53 14.65 -1.57 -9.70
CA LEU A 53 15.45 -2.57 -10.41
C LEU A 53 14.80 -3.95 -10.38
N SER A 54 14.01 -4.19 -9.34
CA SER A 54 13.21 -5.38 -9.11
C SER A 54 11.82 -5.04 -8.60
N SER A 55 10.86 -5.94 -8.80
CA SER A 55 9.54 -5.80 -8.16
C SER A 55 9.63 -5.84 -6.62
N GLU A 56 10.70 -6.41 -6.06
CA GLU A 56 10.99 -6.36 -4.61
C GLU A 56 11.30 -4.94 -4.10
N ASP A 57 11.61 -3.99 -4.98
CA ASP A 57 11.84 -2.58 -4.60
C ASP A 57 10.52 -1.80 -4.39
N CYS A 58 9.39 -2.40 -4.77
CA CYS A 58 8.05 -1.81 -4.74
C CYS A 58 7.21 -2.32 -3.54
N GLU A 59 6.03 -1.74 -3.33
CA GLU A 59 5.13 -2.15 -2.24
C GLU A 59 4.40 -3.47 -2.55
N GLU A 60 3.74 -4.09 -1.56
CA GLU A 60 3.11 -5.44 -1.65
C GLU A 60 2.08 -5.61 -2.78
N GLU A 61 1.52 -4.53 -3.34
CA GLU A 61 0.57 -4.53 -4.45
C GLU A 61 1.07 -3.76 -5.67
N GLU A 62 2.37 -3.56 -5.76
CA GLU A 62 3.04 -2.92 -6.88
C GLU A 62 4.03 -3.88 -7.55
N CYS A 63 4.42 -3.56 -8.77
CA CYS A 63 5.47 -4.26 -9.48
C CYS A 63 6.37 -3.28 -10.22
N CYS A 64 7.57 -3.72 -10.59
CA CYS A 64 8.48 -2.92 -11.38
C CYS A 64 8.14 -3.06 -12.87
N VAL A 65 7.76 -1.97 -13.53
CA VAL A 65 7.44 -1.96 -14.96
C VAL A 65 8.47 -1.20 -15.78
N ILE A 66 8.73 -1.68 -16.99
CA ILE A 66 9.54 -1.00 -18.00
C ILE A 66 8.72 -0.77 -19.27
N GLY A 67 8.77 0.46 -19.79
CA GLY A 67 8.09 0.84 -21.03
C GLY A 67 8.80 0.34 -22.29
N LEU A 68 8.09 0.33 -23.41
CA LEU A 68 8.65 -0.06 -24.73
C LEU A 68 9.52 1.03 -25.38
N GLU A 69 9.49 2.24 -24.82
CA GLU A 69 10.23 3.38 -25.37
C GLU A 69 11.74 3.20 -25.21
N ARG A 70 12.49 3.76 -26.16
CA ARG A 70 13.95 3.75 -26.07
C ARG A 70 14.38 4.60 -24.88
N PHE A 71 15.25 4.02 -24.06
CA PHE A 71 15.70 4.64 -22.82
C PHE A 71 14.55 4.87 -21.82
N SER A 72 13.52 4.03 -21.84
CA SER A 72 12.49 4.00 -20.79
C SER A 72 13.14 3.77 -19.43
N THR A 73 12.61 4.40 -18.40
CA THR A 73 13.09 4.23 -17.03
C THR A 73 12.14 3.29 -16.29
N PRO A 74 12.64 2.24 -15.61
CA PRO A 74 11.80 1.34 -14.84
C PRO A 74 11.19 2.08 -13.64
N ARG A 75 9.94 1.75 -13.32
CA ARG A 75 9.18 2.41 -12.26
C ARG A 75 8.21 1.45 -11.57
N CYS A 76 7.97 1.66 -10.28
CA CYS A 76 6.90 0.96 -9.57
C CYS A 76 5.55 1.42 -10.10
N GLN A 77 4.65 0.45 -10.32
CA GLN A 77 3.28 0.68 -10.73
C GLN A 77 2.38 -0.27 -9.93
N ALA A 78 1.17 0.18 -9.58
CA ALA A 78 0.18 -0.68 -8.95
C ALA A 78 -0.24 -1.84 -9.86
N GLN A 79 -0.49 -3.00 -9.25
CA GLN A 79 -1.13 -4.13 -9.90
C GLN A 79 -2.53 -3.77 -10.41
N GLY A 80 -2.97 -4.48 -11.45
CA GLY A 80 -4.27 -4.26 -12.07
C GLY A 80 -5.43 -4.66 -11.15
N LEU A 81 -6.32 -3.72 -10.87
CA LEU A 81 -7.61 -3.98 -10.20
C LEU A 81 -8.61 -4.64 -11.15
N GLU A 82 -9.72 -5.12 -10.61
CA GLU A 82 -10.83 -5.66 -11.42
C GLU A 82 -11.24 -4.66 -12.53
N HIS A 83 -11.46 -5.17 -13.74
CA HIS A 83 -11.75 -4.43 -14.97
C HIS A 83 -10.64 -3.48 -15.47
N SER A 84 -9.48 -3.44 -14.81
CA SER A 84 -8.33 -2.69 -15.32
C SER A 84 -7.73 -3.37 -16.56
N ILE A 85 -7.11 -2.56 -17.42
CA ILE A 85 -6.43 -3.06 -18.61
C ILE A 85 -5.21 -3.87 -18.19
N CYS A 86 -5.10 -5.07 -18.72
CA CYS A 86 -4.00 -5.97 -18.48
C CYS A 86 -3.41 -6.48 -19.80
N ARG A 87 -2.21 -7.07 -19.71
CA ARG A 87 -1.56 -7.70 -20.86
C ARG A 87 -1.59 -9.21 -20.66
N PRO A 88 -2.28 -9.98 -21.53
CA PRO A 88 -2.24 -11.43 -21.46
C PRO A 88 -0.80 -11.94 -21.58
N THR A 89 -0.45 -13.00 -20.85
CA THR A 89 0.89 -13.63 -20.86
C THR A 89 2.05 -12.69 -20.49
N ASN A 90 1.80 -11.68 -19.65
CA ASN A 90 2.85 -10.76 -19.18
C ASN A 90 3.64 -11.34 -18.01
N SER A 91 4.48 -12.34 -18.28
CA SER A 91 5.38 -12.90 -17.27
C SER A 91 6.53 -11.95 -16.91
N PRO A 92 7.02 -11.98 -15.67
CA PRO A 92 8.19 -11.21 -15.29
C PRO A 92 9.43 -11.66 -16.08
N MET A 93 10.33 -10.72 -16.33
CA MET A 93 11.55 -10.95 -17.11
C MET A 93 12.77 -10.29 -16.48
N ASN A 94 13.94 -10.83 -16.79
CA ASN A 94 15.23 -10.26 -16.43
C ASN A 94 15.85 -9.63 -17.68
N LEU A 95 16.34 -8.40 -17.58
CA LEU A 95 16.84 -7.63 -18.71
C LEU A 95 18.10 -6.86 -18.35
N THR A 96 19.01 -6.70 -19.31
CA THR A 96 20.15 -5.78 -19.19
C THR A 96 19.97 -4.63 -20.17
N LEU A 97 19.77 -3.41 -19.65
CA LEU A 97 19.58 -2.20 -20.45
C LEU A 97 20.89 -1.43 -20.57
N TRP A 98 21.10 -0.84 -21.75
CA TRP A 98 22.28 -0.05 -22.09
C TRP A 98 21.85 1.36 -22.45
N TYR A 99 22.18 2.33 -21.60
CA TYR A 99 21.85 3.73 -21.79
C TYR A 99 23.10 4.54 -22.18
N PRO A 100 23.02 5.47 -23.14
CA PRO A 100 24.06 6.45 -23.38
C PRO A 100 24.29 7.30 -22.13
N PRO A 101 25.54 7.64 -21.75
CA PRO A 101 26.81 7.44 -22.47
C PRO A 101 27.53 6.11 -22.18
N GLY A 102 26.84 5.08 -21.68
CA GLY A 102 27.40 3.76 -21.40
C GLY A 102 26.97 3.16 -20.05
N SER A 103 25.96 3.71 -19.39
CA SER A 103 25.41 3.14 -18.17
C SER A 103 24.69 1.82 -18.49
N ILE A 104 24.90 0.84 -17.62
CA ILE A 104 24.30 -0.48 -17.71
C ILE A 104 23.32 -0.61 -16.55
N LEU A 105 22.15 -1.17 -16.82
CA LEU A 105 21.18 -1.48 -15.79
C LEU A 105 20.76 -2.95 -15.87
N GLU A 106 20.88 -3.65 -14.74
CA GLU A 106 20.41 -5.02 -14.61
C GLU A 106 19.07 -5.01 -13.89
N LEU A 107 18.03 -5.42 -14.61
CA LEU A 107 16.67 -5.53 -14.14
C LEU A 107 16.33 -6.99 -13.89
N GLN A 108 15.63 -7.25 -12.79
CA GLN A 108 15.20 -8.58 -12.39
C GLN A 108 13.71 -8.54 -12.05
N ASP A 109 12.96 -9.59 -12.40
CA ASP A 109 11.53 -9.68 -12.06
C ASP A 109 10.71 -8.43 -12.47
N VAL A 110 10.97 -7.90 -13.66
CA VAL A 110 10.29 -6.71 -14.19
C VAL A 110 9.22 -7.07 -15.22
N PHE A 111 8.17 -6.28 -15.29
CA PHE A 111 7.06 -6.46 -16.22
C PHE A 111 7.11 -5.44 -17.36
N LEU A 112 6.64 -5.85 -18.54
CA LEU A 112 6.60 -4.96 -19.70
C LEU A 112 5.29 -4.17 -19.70
N VAL A 113 5.39 -2.85 -19.82
CA VAL A 113 4.29 -1.87 -19.98
C VAL A 113 3.35 -1.73 -18.77
N THR A 114 2.89 -2.83 -18.18
CA THR A 114 1.91 -2.83 -17.08
C THR A 114 2.20 -3.96 -16.10
N CYS A 115 1.74 -3.81 -14.86
CA CYS A 115 1.78 -4.87 -13.86
C CYS A 115 0.76 -5.98 -14.15
N PRO A 116 0.96 -7.18 -13.56
CA PRO A 116 -0.06 -8.21 -13.57
C PRO A 116 -1.30 -7.73 -12.79
N CYS A 117 -2.39 -8.46 -12.95
CA CYS A 117 -3.58 -8.27 -12.12
C CYS A 117 -3.25 -8.58 -10.66
N GLN A 118 -4.00 -7.97 -9.73
CA GLN A 118 -3.91 -8.29 -8.31
C GLN A 118 -4.24 -9.77 -8.05
N ASN A 119 -3.86 -10.22 -6.85
CA ASN A 119 -4.18 -11.56 -6.38
C ASN A 119 -5.66 -11.90 -6.61
N TYR A 120 -5.92 -13.15 -6.99
CA TYR A 120 -7.27 -13.69 -7.29
C TYR A 120 -7.94 -13.17 -8.56
N LEU A 121 -7.29 -12.27 -9.31
CA LEU A 121 -7.71 -11.86 -10.64
C LEU A 121 -6.84 -12.54 -11.70
N TYR A 122 -7.42 -12.79 -12.87
CA TYR A 122 -6.67 -13.21 -14.05
C TYR A 122 -6.86 -12.20 -15.17
N CYS A 123 -5.86 -12.10 -16.04
CA CYS A 123 -5.96 -11.28 -17.23
C CYS A 123 -6.68 -12.06 -18.33
N ASP A 124 -7.92 -11.69 -18.62
CA ASP A 124 -8.71 -12.30 -19.67
C ASP A 124 -8.14 -11.94 -21.05
N SER A 125 -7.95 -12.93 -21.92
CA SER A 125 -7.33 -12.71 -23.23
C SER A 125 -8.22 -11.99 -24.22
N ASP A 126 -9.54 -12.14 -24.07
CA ASP A 126 -10.52 -11.61 -25.01
C ASP A 126 -10.83 -10.14 -24.72
N SER A 127 -11.11 -9.82 -23.47
CA SER A 127 -11.41 -8.46 -23.02
C SER A 127 -10.17 -7.64 -22.67
N GLN A 128 -9.02 -8.28 -22.43
CA GLN A 128 -7.78 -7.66 -21.93
C GLN A 128 -8.02 -6.91 -20.60
N GLN A 129 -8.90 -7.48 -19.77
CA GLN A 129 -9.25 -6.95 -18.47
C GLN A 129 -8.94 -7.95 -17.37
N CYS A 130 -8.60 -7.43 -16.19
CA CYS A 130 -8.49 -8.24 -14.99
C CYS A 130 -9.89 -8.64 -14.53
N LEU A 131 -10.20 -9.93 -14.58
CA LEU A 131 -11.50 -10.48 -14.16
C LEU A 131 -11.32 -11.44 -12.99
N MET A 132 -12.37 -11.58 -12.18
CA MET A 132 -12.44 -12.62 -11.17
C MET A 132 -12.51 -13.99 -11.84
N GLY A 133 -11.68 -14.93 -11.39
CA GLY A 133 -11.77 -16.33 -11.78
C GLY A 133 -13.19 -16.85 -11.57
N ASN A 134 -13.93 -17.10 -12.64
CA ASN A 134 -15.15 -17.88 -12.53
C ASN A 134 -14.67 -19.33 -12.35
N ASP A 135 -14.82 -19.92 -11.17
CA ASP A 135 -14.56 -21.36 -10.91
C ASP A 135 -15.43 -22.32 -11.76
N MET A 136 -16.04 -21.85 -12.86
CA MET A 136 -16.99 -22.55 -13.71
C MET A 136 -16.53 -22.80 -15.16
N GLU A 137 -15.26 -22.55 -15.51
CA GLU A 137 -14.73 -22.93 -16.84
C GLU A 137 -13.91 -24.24 -16.84
N ASN A 138 -13.97 -25.03 -15.77
CA ASN A 138 -13.32 -26.34 -15.71
C ASN A 138 -14.31 -27.50 -15.53
N TYR A 139 -15.29 -27.63 -16.43
CA TYR A 139 -16.08 -28.88 -16.53
C TYR A 139 -16.59 -29.24 -17.93
N ASN A 140 -16.19 -28.53 -19.00
CA ASN A 140 -16.64 -28.85 -20.36
C ASN A 140 -15.51 -29.24 -21.33
N GLU A 141 -14.29 -29.49 -20.85
CA GLU A 141 -13.22 -30.08 -21.65
C GLU A 141 -12.91 -31.51 -21.20
N ILE A 142 -13.95 -32.34 -21.18
CA ILE A 142 -13.80 -33.81 -21.21
C ILE A 142 -14.77 -34.36 -22.26
N ASP A 143 -14.57 -34.00 -23.51
CA ASP A 143 -14.94 -34.88 -24.60
C ASP A 143 -13.89 -34.76 -25.71
N TYR A 144 -13.60 -35.88 -26.36
CA TYR A 144 -12.48 -36.16 -27.27
C TYR A 144 -11.14 -36.45 -26.62
N GLN A 145 -11.05 -37.64 -26.04
CA GLN A 145 -10.14 -38.69 -26.55
C GLN A 145 -10.34 -39.99 -25.76
N THR A 146 -11.14 -40.91 -26.29
CA THR A 146 -10.75 -42.33 -26.36
C THR A 146 -11.62 -43.07 -27.37
N GLU A 147 -10.92 -43.88 -28.17
CA GLU A 147 -11.36 -44.75 -29.26
C GLU A 147 -12.38 -45.82 -28.87
#